data_AF-A0A3Q9GJ90-F1
#
_entry.id   AF-A0A3Q9GJ90-F1
#
_cell.length_a   1.000
_cell.length_b   1.000
_cell.length_c   1.000
_cell.angle_alpha   90.00
_cell.angle_beta   90.00
_cell.angle_gamma   90.00
#
_symmetry.space_group_name_H-M   'P 1'
#
loop_
_entity.id
_entity.type
_entity.pdbx_description
1 polymer ?
#
loop_
_entity_poly.entity_id
_entity_poly.type
_entity_poly.pdbx_seq_one_letter_code
_entity_poly.pdbx_strand_id
1 'polypeptide(L)'
;MNTLNTTAKANTAELIRHATKLGYTVHRINTADTHRPIEVIPTDPTSYIPTLYYTDGQWTIQTTSFGALTPMQTTELVIALNNAQTMIQALQVALAEPLANRNA
;
A
#
# COMPACT_ATOMS: atom_id res chain seq x y z
N MET A 1 9.64 34.52 -12.92
CA MET A 1 8.64 33.45 -12.67
C MET A 1 9.35 32.30 -11.98
N ASN A 2 8.86 31.89 -10.82
CA ASN A 2 9.60 31.03 -9.89
C ASN A 2 9.54 29.56 -10.33
N THR A 3 10.60 29.09 -10.99
CA THR A 3 10.75 27.74 -11.58
C THR A 3 10.44 26.62 -10.58
N LEU A 4 10.71 26.86 -9.29
CA LEU A 4 10.40 25.96 -8.17
C LEU A 4 8.89 25.65 -8.03
N ASN A 5 8.02 26.62 -8.30
CA ASN A 5 6.56 26.44 -8.24
C ASN A 5 6.07 25.62 -9.44
N THR A 6 6.70 25.79 -10.60
CA THR A 6 6.39 25.04 -11.83
C THR A 6 6.80 23.57 -11.69
N THR A 7 7.99 23.30 -11.13
CA THR A 7 8.47 21.93 -10.89
C THR A 7 7.63 21.22 -9.82
N ALA A 8 7.27 21.89 -8.72
CA ALA A 8 6.43 21.29 -7.68
C ALA A 8 5.03 20.90 -8.19
N LYS A 9 4.42 21.74 -9.04
CA LYS A 9 3.14 21.44 -9.68
C LYS A 9 3.26 20.28 -10.68
N ALA A 10 4.32 20.24 -11.48
CA ALA A 10 4.57 19.13 -12.41
C ALA A 10 4.75 17.80 -11.67
N ASN A 11 5.52 17.79 -10.58
CA ASN A 11 5.75 16.60 -9.75
C ASN A 11 4.46 16.11 -9.08
N THR A 12 3.61 17.05 -8.62
CA THR A 12 2.32 16.71 -8.01
C THR A 12 1.35 16.14 -9.05
N ALA A 13 1.31 16.70 -10.26
CA ALA A 13 0.49 16.18 -11.35
C ALA A 13 0.92 14.77 -11.77
N GLU A 14 2.23 14.53 -11.83
CA GLU A 14 2.77 13.21 -12.19
C GLU A 14 2.49 12.16 -11.11
N LEU A 15 2.59 12.55 -9.83
CA LEU A 15 2.19 11.72 -8.70
C LEU A 15 0.72 11.29 -8.78
N ILE A 16 -0.18 12.25 -9.04
CA ILE A 16 -1.62 11.98 -9.19
C ILE A 16 -1.87 11.05 -10.38
N ARG A 17 -1.24 11.31 -11.53
CA ARG A 17 -1.36 10.47 -12.73
C ARG A 17 -0.91 9.04 -12.49
N HIS A 18 0.19 8.85 -11.77
CA HIS A 18 0.70 7.53 -11.39
C HIS A 18 -0.26 6.81 -10.44
N ALA A 19 -0.77 7.50 -9.42
CA ALA A 19 -1.76 6.94 -8.50
C ALA A 19 -3.02 6.48 -9.26
N THR A 20 -3.56 7.32 -10.15
CA THR A 20 -4.74 6.98 -10.96
C THR A 20 -4.51 5.76 -11.85
N LYS A 21 -3.35 5.66 -12.51
CA LYS A 21 -2.99 4.49 -13.33
C LYS A 21 -2.94 3.20 -12.50
N LEU A 22 -2.57 3.30 -11.23
CA LEU A 22 -2.49 2.17 -10.30
C LEU A 22 -3.83 1.86 -9.62
N GLY A 23 -4.91 2.55 -9.98
CA GLY A 23 -6.24 2.34 -9.38
C GLY A 23 -6.44 3.06 -8.04
N TYR A 24 -5.66 4.10 -7.76
CA TYR A 24 -5.74 4.90 -6.55
C TYR A 24 -6.02 6.38 -6.85
N THR A 25 -6.72 7.05 -5.94
CA THR A 25 -6.95 8.49 -5.93
C THR A 25 -6.20 9.11 -4.76
N VAL A 26 -5.45 10.18 -5.01
CA VAL A 26 -4.79 10.95 -3.95
C VAL A 26 -5.86 11.72 -3.17
N HIS A 27 -6.07 11.35 -1.91
CA HIS A 27 -7.06 11.96 -1.02
C HIS A 27 -6.52 13.21 -0.32
N ARG A 28 -5.29 13.14 0.18
CA ARG A 28 -4.66 14.25 0.91
C ARG A 28 -3.14 14.23 0.76
N ILE A 29 -2.54 15.42 0.68
CA ILE A 29 -1.08 15.62 0.80
C ILE A 29 -0.86 16.59 1.96
N ASN A 30 -0.25 16.12 3.05
CA ASN A 30 0.05 16.98 4.19
C ASN A 30 1.53 17.38 4.19
N THR A 31 1.86 18.50 3.57
CA THR A 31 3.25 18.99 3.49
C THR A 31 3.75 19.69 4.76
N ALA A 32 2.86 19.98 5.71
CA ALA A 32 3.17 20.65 6.97
C ALA A 32 3.66 19.68 8.06
N ASP A 33 3.35 18.39 7.93
CA ASP A 33 3.89 17.35 8.79
C ASP A 33 5.36 17.06 8.44
N THR A 34 6.17 16.77 9.45
CA THR A 34 7.59 16.43 9.31
C THR A 34 7.81 15.22 8.38
N HIS A 35 6.89 14.26 8.38
CA HIS A 35 6.94 13.03 7.56
C HIS A 35 6.23 13.18 6.22
N ARG A 36 5.54 14.31 5.99
CA ARG A 36 4.88 14.68 4.73
C ARG A 36 4.01 13.57 4.13
N PRO A 37 3.03 13.02 4.87
CA PRO A 37 2.27 11.88 4.40
C PRO A 37 1.38 12.25 3.20
N ILE A 38 1.24 11.29 2.29
CA ILE A 38 0.31 11.31 1.16
C ILE A 38 -0.68 10.18 1.39
N GLU A 39 -1.95 10.52 1.56
CA GLU A 39 -3.04 9.57 1.72
C GLU A 39 -3.61 9.26 0.34
N VAL A 40 -3.61 7.98 -0.02
CA VAL A 40 -4.22 7.46 -1.25
C VAL A 40 -5.34 6.48 -0.88
N ILE A 41 -6.43 6.52 -1.64
CA ILE A 41 -7.56 5.61 -1.49
C ILE A 41 -7.76 4.85 -2.82
N PRO A 42 -8.25 3.61 -2.83
CA PRO A 42 -8.71 2.98 -4.06
C PRO A 42 -9.68 3.89 -4.80
N THR A 43 -9.49 4.01 -6.11
CA THR A 43 -10.45 4.70 -7.00
C THR A 43 -11.77 3.94 -7.06
N ASP A 44 -11.76 2.63 -6.76
CA ASP A 44 -12.96 1.83 -6.53
C ASP A 44 -13.12 1.52 -5.02
N PRO A 45 -14.03 2.22 -4.32
CA PRO A 45 -14.10 2.22 -2.86
C PRO A 45 -14.63 0.91 -2.22
N THR A 46 -14.86 -0.15 -2.99
CA THR A 46 -15.29 -1.46 -2.47
C THR A 46 -14.14 -2.41 -2.12
N SER A 47 -12.92 -2.15 -2.57
CA SER A 47 -11.79 -3.06 -2.38
C SER A 47 -11.17 -2.92 -0.99
N TYR A 48 -11.35 -3.94 -0.16
CA TYR A 48 -10.57 -4.11 1.06
C TYR A 48 -9.06 -4.13 0.75
N ILE A 49 -8.30 -3.27 1.43
CA ILE A 49 -6.83 -3.29 1.38
C ILE A 49 -6.32 -3.91 2.69
N PRO A 50 -5.74 -5.11 2.67
CA PRO A 50 -5.14 -5.71 3.86
C PRO A 50 -3.92 -4.90 4.30
N THR A 51 -3.91 -4.50 5.56
CA THR A 51 -2.71 -3.91 6.19
C THR A 51 -1.88 -5.03 6.82
N LEU A 52 -0.56 -4.98 6.59
CA LEU A 52 0.40 -5.94 7.14
C LEU A 52 1.11 -5.33 8.35
N TYR A 53 1.24 -6.08 9.44
CA TYR A 53 1.98 -5.68 10.63
C TYR A 53 3.07 -6.69 10.95
N TYR A 54 4.18 -6.25 11.53
CA TYR A 54 5.18 -7.16 12.10
C TYR A 54 5.00 -7.19 13.63
N THR A 55 4.47 -8.29 14.15
CA THR A 55 4.12 -8.45 15.58
C THR A 55 4.61 -9.81 16.05
N ASP A 56 5.20 -9.87 17.25
CA ASP A 56 5.68 -11.13 17.87
C ASP A 56 6.58 -11.98 16.96
N GLY A 57 7.48 -11.32 16.21
CA GLY A 57 8.46 -12.00 15.35
C GLY A 57 7.91 -12.52 14.02
N GLN A 58 6.65 -12.22 13.68
CA GLN A 58 6.00 -12.69 12.46
C GLN A 58 5.17 -11.60 11.78
N TRP A 59 5.05 -11.67 10.45
CA TRP A 59 4.14 -10.82 9.70
C TRP A 59 2.70 -11.31 9.86
N THR A 60 1.79 -10.40 10.19
CA THR A 60 0.36 -10.67 10.36
C THR A 60 -0.45 -9.82 9.39
N ILE A 61 -1.59 -10.35 8.95
CA ILE A 61 -2.56 -9.64 8.12
C ILE A 61 -3.67 -9.16 9.04
N GLN A 62 -3.91 -7.85 9.12
CA GLN A 62 -5.07 -7.34 9.84
C GLN A 62 -6.33 -7.71 9.08
N THR A 63 -7.14 -8.60 9.65
CA THR A 63 -8.48 -8.91 9.12
C THR A 63 -9.50 -7.98 9.77
N THR A 64 -10.48 -7.55 8.98
CA THR A 64 -11.65 -6.81 9.50
C THR A 64 -12.85 -7.75 9.50
N SER A 65 -13.71 -7.66 10.53
CA SER A 65 -15.00 -8.35 10.49
C SER A 65 -15.91 -7.66 9.49
N PHE A 66 -16.13 -8.28 8.34
CA PHE A 66 -17.11 -7.81 7.37
C PHE A 66 -18.50 -8.35 7.76
N GLY A 67 -19.53 -7.51 7.66
CA GLY A 67 -20.93 -7.95 7.73
C GLY A 67 -21.33 -8.78 6.50
N ALA A 68 -22.60 -8.77 6.12
CA ALA A 68 -23.03 -9.41 4.88
C ALA A 68 -22.34 -8.77 3.66
N LEU A 69 -21.63 -9.58 2.87
CA LEU A 69 -20.97 -9.18 1.63
C LEU A 69 -21.71 -9.73 0.41
N THR A 70 -21.65 -9.00 -0.70
CA THR A 70 -22.05 -9.55 -2.00
C THR A 70 -21.02 -10.60 -2.48
N PRO A 71 -21.39 -11.51 -3.40
CA PRO A 71 -20.45 -12.47 -3.99
C PRO A 71 -19.23 -11.81 -4.65
N MET A 72 -19.41 -10.64 -5.29
CA MET A 72 -18.33 -9.89 -5.93
C MET A 72 -17.34 -9.35 -4.89
N GLN A 73 -17.84 -8.72 -3.81
CA GLN A 73 -17.01 -8.22 -2.70
C GLN A 73 -16.27 -9.35 -1.97
N THR A 74 -16.89 -10.53 -1.87
CA THR A 74 -16.24 -11.72 -1.31
C THR A 74 -15.06 -12.15 -2.19
N THR A 75 -15.22 -12.10 -3.51
CA THR A 75 -14.16 -12.43 -4.48
C THR A 75 -12.99 -11.45 -4.37
N GLU A 76 -13.27 -10.15 -4.30
CA GLU A 76 -12.25 -9.10 -4.12
C GLU A 76 -11.47 -9.27 -2.82
N LEU A 77 -12.17 -9.55 -1.71
CA LEU A 77 -11.55 -9.83 -0.41
C LEU A 77 -10.59 -11.03 -0.47
N VAL A 78 -11.01 -12.13 -1.11
CA VAL A 78 -10.17 -13.33 -1.26
C VAL A 78 -8.91 -13.01 -2.08
N ILE A 79 -9.03 -12.28 -3.18
CA ILE A 79 -7.87 -11.87 -4.00
C ILE A 79 -6.89 -11.04 -3.17
N ALA A 80 -7.40 -10.05 -2.43
CA ALA A 80 -6.56 -9.18 -1.62
C ALA A 80 -5.81 -9.96 -0.52
N LEU A 81 -6.49 -10.89 0.17
CA LEU A 81 -5.88 -11.76 1.17
C LEU A 81 -4.79 -12.67 0.58
N ASN A 82 -5.01 -13.25 -0.60
CA ASN A 82 -4.01 -14.09 -1.27
C ASN A 82 -2.77 -13.28 -1.68
N ASN A 83 -2.95 -12.05 -2.16
CA ASN A 83 -1.83 -11.17 -2.49
C ASN A 83 -1.02 -10.80 -1.23
N ALA A 84 -1.70 -10.50 -0.12
CA ALA A 84 -1.06 -10.23 1.16
C ALA A 84 -0.25 -11.44 1.67
N GLN A 85 -0.79 -12.64 1.58
CA GLN A 85 -0.07 -13.87 1.94
C GLN A 85 1.18 -14.07 1.08
N THR A 86 1.07 -13.85 -0.23
CA THR A 86 2.22 -13.95 -1.15
C THR A 86 3.32 -12.95 -0.78
N MET A 87 2.95 -11.72 -0.41
CA MET A 87 3.91 -10.71 0.04
C MET A 87 4.60 -11.12 1.35
N ILE A 88 3.85 -11.67 2.32
CA ILE A 88 4.44 -12.19 3.57
C ILE A 88 5.47 -13.28 3.29
N GLN A 89 5.19 -14.22 2.38
CA GLN A 89 6.14 -15.27 2.01
C GLN A 89 7.42 -14.68 1.39
N ALA A 90 7.29 -13.70 0.49
CA ALA A 90 8.44 -13.02 -0.09
C ALA A 90 9.28 -12.30 0.98
N LEU A 91 8.63 -11.62 1.94
CA LEU A 91 9.30 -10.94 3.05
C LEU A 91 10.02 -11.94 3.98
N GLN A 92 9.44 -13.11 4.24
CA GLN A 92 10.08 -14.16 5.04
C GLN A 92 11.35 -14.68 4.37
N VAL A 93 11.33 -14.90 3.04
CA VAL A 93 12.52 -15.30 2.28
C VAL A 93 13.59 -14.21 2.33
N ALA A 94 13.22 -12.95 2.07
CA ALA A 94 14.15 -11.82 2.11
C ALA A 94 14.77 -11.56 3.50
N LEU A 95 14.09 -11.96 4.57
CA LEU A 95 14.61 -11.92 5.95
C LEU A 95 15.49 -13.14 6.31
N ALA A 96 15.39 -14.24 5.56
CA ALA A 96 16.24 -15.42 5.74
C ALA A 96 17.58 -15.31 4.98
N GLU A 97 17.59 -14.64 3.83
CA GLU A 97 18.81 -14.38 3.01
C GLU A 97 19.95 -13.59 3.71
N PRO A 98 19.72 -12.63 4.64
CA PRO A 98 20.77 -11.87 5.31
C PRO A 98 21.64 -12.70 6.27
N LEU A 99 21.21 -13.91 6.64
CA LEU A 99 21.97 -14.81 7.52
C LEU A 99 22.89 -15.77 6.75
N ALA A 100 22.63 -16.02 5.46
CA ALA A 100 23.46 -16.90 4.64
C ALA A 100 24.73 -16.21 4.11
N ASN A 101 24.69 -14.90 3.87
CA ASN A 101 25.78 -14.13 3.25
C ASN A 101 26.69 -13.37 4.24
N ARG A 102 26.59 -13.64 5.55
CA ARG A 102 27.49 -13.04 6.57
C ARG A 102 28.60 -13.98 7.07
N ASN A 103 28.66 -15.21 6.56
CA ASN A 103 29.65 -16.23 6.92
C ASN A 103 30.45 -16.76 5.71
N ALA A 104 30.52 -16.01 4.60
CA ALA A 104 31.34 -16.35 3.43
C ALA A 104 32.49 -15.35 3.27
#